data_AF-A0A1P8LX65-F1
#
_entry.id   AF-A0A1P8LX65-F1
#
_cell.length_a   1.000
_cell.length_b   1.000
_cell.length_c   1.000
_cell.angle_alpha   90.00
_cell.angle_beta   90.00
_cell.angle_gamma   90.00
#
_symmetry.space_group_name_H-M   'P 1'
#
loop_
_entity.id
_entity.type
_entity.pdbx_description
1 polymer ?
#
loop_
_entity_poly.entity_id
_entity_poly.type
_entity_poly.pdbx_seq_one_letter_code
_entity_poly.pdbx_strand_id
1 'polypeptide(L)'
;MTTTQIPPPARTDSPLSLSGILASALPDDLGTARAASRYTVPVVFSRRPEPRELELLQGSNISRRLADAGYSDVELRVSDRRLLITNTNLMDLKAGLAHLLGIILNEVTTQAALERTERAEELDALGLIEEQRLESVRRAAAEIHFH
;
A
#
# COMPACT_ATOMS: atom_id res chain seq x y z
N MET A 1 28.82 -9.98 -27.11
CA MET A 1 28.73 -8.92 -26.08
C MET A 1 27.25 -8.57 -25.94
N THR A 2 26.54 -9.25 -25.04
CA THR A 2 25.09 -9.01 -24.83
C THR A 2 24.94 -8.31 -23.50
N THR A 3 24.58 -7.02 -23.53
CA THR A 3 24.31 -6.22 -22.33
C THR A 3 23.00 -6.70 -21.72
N THR A 4 23.09 -7.44 -20.61
CA THR A 4 21.95 -7.72 -19.74
C THR A 4 21.52 -6.41 -19.09
N GLN A 5 20.43 -5.82 -19.60
CA GLN A 5 19.76 -4.68 -19.01
C GLN A 5 19.13 -5.11 -17.69
N ILE A 6 19.78 -4.77 -16.59
CA ILE A 6 19.23 -4.93 -15.23
C ILE A 6 18.07 -3.92 -15.11
N PRO A 7 16.83 -4.35 -14.79
CA PRO A 7 15.75 -3.40 -14.54
C PRO A 7 16.12 -2.55 -13.32
N PRO A 8 15.87 -1.22 -13.35
CA PRO A 8 16.21 -0.34 -12.23
C PRO A 8 15.51 -0.82 -10.95
N PRO A 9 16.12 -0.63 -9.76
CA PRO A 9 15.47 -0.93 -8.51
C PRO A 9 14.14 -0.16 -8.45
N ALA A 10 13.04 -0.88 -8.19
CA ALA A 10 11.74 -0.27 -8.00
C ALA A 10 11.87 0.81 -6.92
N ARG A 11 11.70 2.08 -7.31
CA ARG A 11 11.73 3.18 -6.36
C ARG A 11 10.60 2.92 -5.36
N THR A 12 10.94 2.81 -4.08
CA THR A 12 9.95 2.66 -3.00
C THR A 12 8.97 3.84 -2.96
N ASP A 13 9.34 4.96 -3.61
CA ASP A 13 8.53 6.17 -3.79
C ASP A 13 7.45 6.08 -4.89
N SER A 14 7.41 5.01 -5.68
CA SER A 14 6.36 4.88 -6.69
C SER A 14 5.01 4.55 -6.03
N PRO A 15 3.89 5.16 -6.49
CA PRO A 15 2.58 4.91 -5.90
C PRO A 15 2.13 3.46 -6.09
N LEU A 16 1.50 2.90 -5.05
CA LEU A 16 0.96 1.55 -5.11
C LEU A 16 -0.16 1.52 -6.16
N SER A 17 -0.04 0.59 -7.10
CA SER A 17 -0.97 0.45 -8.22
C SER A 17 -1.18 -1.03 -8.53
N LEU A 18 -2.17 -1.32 -9.38
CA LEU A 18 -2.47 -2.67 -9.84
C LEU A 18 -1.84 -2.87 -11.22
N SER A 19 -0.97 -3.87 -11.35
CA SER A 19 -0.24 -4.18 -12.59
C SER A 19 -1.07 -4.99 -13.58
N GLY A 20 -1.96 -5.85 -13.08
CA GLY A 20 -2.73 -6.74 -13.93
C GLY A 20 -3.37 -7.89 -13.18
N ILE A 21 -4.27 -8.58 -13.88
CA ILE A 21 -5.01 -9.73 -13.36
C ILE A 21 -4.17 -10.99 -13.56
N LEU A 22 -4.09 -11.83 -12.53
CA LEU A 22 -3.39 -13.11 -12.63
C LEU A 22 -4.33 -14.15 -13.27
N ALA A 23 -4.31 -14.22 -14.60
CA ALA A 23 -5.19 -15.10 -15.37
C ALA A 23 -5.06 -16.59 -14.98
N SER A 24 -3.86 -17.03 -14.60
CA SER A 24 -3.60 -18.42 -14.18
C SER A 24 -4.25 -18.82 -12.85
N ALA A 25 -4.78 -17.85 -12.10
CA ALA A 25 -5.46 -18.07 -10.81
C ALA A 25 -6.96 -17.73 -10.88
N LEU A 26 -7.49 -17.54 -12.08
CA LEU A 26 -8.93 -17.47 -12.32
C LEU A 26 -9.53 -18.89 -12.32
N PRO A 27 -10.82 -19.05 -12.02
CA PRO A 27 -11.50 -20.34 -12.15
C PRO A 27 -11.37 -20.91 -13.57
N ASP A 28 -11.14 -22.21 -13.68
CA ASP A 28 -10.95 -22.92 -14.94
C ASP A 28 -12.28 -23.14 -15.70
N ASP A 29 -13.41 -23.16 -14.99
CA ASP A 29 -14.75 -23.23 -15.58
C ASP A 29 -15.21 -21.91 -16.23
N LEU A 30 -14.43 -20.83 -16.20
CA LEU A 30 -14.83 -19.55 -16.80
C LEU A 30 -15.12 -19.69 -18.30
N GLY A 31 -16.25 -19.11 -18.74
CA GLY A 31 -16.72 -19.24 -20.13
C GLY A 31 -17.52 -20.51 -20.40
N THR A 32 -17.72 -21.38 -19.40
CA THR A 32 -18.64 -22.51 -19.47
C THR A 32 -19.99 -22.18 -18.84
N ALA A 33 -21.00 -23.00 -19.12
CA ALA A 33 -22.32 -22.89 -18.47
C ALA A 33 -22.29 -23.15 -16.95
N ARG A 34 -21.19 -23.71 -16.42
CA ARG A 34 -21.02 -24.01 -14.99
C ARG A 34 -20.34 -22.89 -14.22
N ALA A 35 -19.82 -21.88 -14.92
CA ALA A 35 -19.12 -20.76 -14.30
C ALA A 35 -20.01 -20.02 -13.30
N ALA A 36 -19.51 -19.80 -12.09
CA ALA A 36 -20.17 -18.91 -11.15
C ALA A 36 -20.21 -17.48 -11.71
N SER A 37 -21.33 -16.79 -11.50
CA SER A 37 -21.50 -15.38 -11.91
C SER A 37 -20.57 -14.43 -11.14
N ARG A 38 -20.19 -14.81 -9.92
CA ARG A 38 -19.25 -14.11 -9.06
C ARG A 38 -18.15 -15.07 -8.59
N TYR A 39 -16.91 -14.59 -8.60
CA TYR A 39 -15.70 -15.32 -8.25
C TYR A 39 -14.64 -14.37 -7.69
N THR A 40 -13.53 -14.93 -7.24
CA THR A 40 -12.37 -14.16 -6.81
C THR A 40 -11.52 -13.79 -8.01
N VAL A 41 -11.24 -12.50 -8.18
CA VAL A 41 -10.31 -11.99 -9.18
C VAL A 41 -9.01 -11.61 -8.49
N PRO A 42 -7.93 -12.40 -8.66
CA PRO A 42 -6.62 -12.07 -8.14
C PRO A 42 -5.93 -11.03 -9.03
N VAL A 43 -5.55 -9.91 -8.43
CA VAL A 43 -4.86 -8.80 -9.09
C VAL A 43 -3.49 -8.61 -8.45
N VAL A 44 -2.47 -8.33 -9.26
CA VAL A 44 -1.08 -8.19 -8.82
C VAL A 44 -0.77 -6.72 -8.56
N PHE A 45 -0.14 -6.42 -7.43
CA PHE A 45 0.36 -5.07 -7.15
C PHE A 45 1.63 -4.76 -7.97
N SER A 46 1.85 -3.47 -8.27
CA SER A 46 3.06 -2.96 -8.93
C SER A 46 4.32 -3.09 -8.10
N ARG A 47 4.18 -3.05 -6.78
CA ARG A 47 5.24 -3.33 -5.81
C ARG A 47 4.67 -4.07 -4.60
N ARG A 48 5.53 -4.48 -3.68
CA ARG A 48 5.07 -5.01 -2.39
C ARG A 48 4.40 -3.86 -1.61
N PRO A 49 3.15 -4.03 -1.14
CA PRO A 49 2.52 -3.05 -0.27
C PRO A 49 3.29 -2.90 1.04
N GLU A 50 3.40 -1.68 1.54
CA GLU A 50 4.00 -1.40 2.84
C GLU A 50 3.05 -1.79 3.98
N PRO A 51 3.55 -2.08 5.20
CA PRO A 51 2.70 -2.44 6.33
C PRO A 51 1.59 -1.43 6.58
N ARG A 52 1.90 -0.14 6.49
CA ARG A 52 0.90 0.92 6.71
C ARG A 52 -0.17 0.95 5.63
N GLU A 53 0.20 0.75 4.37
CA GLU A 53 -0.75 0.64 3.27
C GLU A 53 -1.67 -0.57 3.46
N LEU A 54 -1.16 -1.69 3.98
CA LEU A 54 -1.96 -2.87 4.29
C LEU A 54 -2.99 -2.61 5.40
N GLU A 55 -2.60 -1.90 6.46
CA GLU A 55 -3.53 -1.51 7.53
C GLU A 55 -4.65 -0.62 7.00
N LEU A 56 -4.30 0.40 6.20
CA LEU A 56 -5.28 1.29 5.58
C LEU A 56 -6.19 0.53 4.60
N LEU A 57 -5.64 -0.43 3.84
CA LEU A 57 -6.40 -1.28 2.90
C LEU A 57 -7.38 -2.23 3.59
N GLN A 58 -7.10 -2.65 4.82
CA GLN A 58 -7.98 -3.49 5.64
C GLN A 58 -8.93 -2.67 6.51
N GLY A 59 -8.86 -1.33 6.44
CA GLY A 59 -9.71 -0.44 7.20
C GLY A 59 -11.18 -0.49 6.74
N SER A 60 -12.10 -0.34 7.69
CA SER A 60 -13.55 -0.34 7.47
C SER A 60 -14.06 0.79 6.55
N ASN A 61 -13.24 1.83 6.32
CA ASN A 61 -13.56 2.90 5.38
C ASN A 61 -13.64 2.42 3.93
N ILE A 62 -12.87 1.40 3.55
CA ILE A 62 -12.85 0.91 2.17
C ILE A 62 -14.09 0.10 1.86
N SER A 63 -14.51 -0.78 2.77
CA SER A 63 -15.78 -1.52 2.62
C SER A 63 -16.97 -0.57 2.47
N ARG A 64 -16.99 0.56 3.21
CA ARG A 64 -18.02 1.58 3.06
C ARG A 64 -18.00 2.23 1.68
N ARG A 65 -16.82 2.63 1.19
CA ARG A 65 -16.68 3.23 -0.15
C ARG A 65 -17.08 2.28 -1.28
N LEU A 66 -16.76 0.99 -1.13
CA LEU A 66 -17.22 -0.03 -2.07
C LEU A 66 -18.74 -0.15 -2.05
N ALA A 67 -19.36 -0.17 -0.87
CA ALA A 67 -20.82 -0.19 -0.73
C ALA A 67 -21.48 1.05 -1.34
N ASP A 68 -20.95 2.25 -1.08
CA ASP A 68 -21.46 3.51 -1.63
C ASP A 68 -21.36 3.55 -3.18
N ALA A 69 -20.38 2.84 -3.75
CA ALA A 69 -20.22 2.67 -5.19
C ALA A 69 -21.05 1.51 -5.79
N GLY A 70 -21.88 0.84 -5.00
CA GLY A 70 -22.73 -0.28 -5.44
C GLY A 70 -22.06 -1.66 -5.40
N TYR A 71 -20.89 -1.77 -4.78
CA TYR A 71 -20.11 -3.00 -4.61
C TYR A 71 -20.14 -3.51 -3.16
N SER A 72 -21.31 -3.48 -2.51
CA SER A 72 -21.46 -3.81 -1.09
C SER A 72 -21.04 -5.24 -0.73
N ASP A 73 -21.19 -6.17 -1.67
CA ASP A 73 -20.84 -7.57 -1.45
C ASP A 73 -19.39 -7.90 -1.85
N VAL A 74 -18.62 -6.92 -2.35
CA VAL A 74 -17.22 -7.13 -2.76
C VAL A 74 -16.31 -7.04 -1.54
N GLU A 75 -15.48 -8.06 -1.35
CA GLU A 75 -14.48 -8.10 -0.29
C GLU A 75 -13.07 -8.00 -0.86
N LEU A 76 -12.22 -7.22 -0.21
CA LEU A 76 -10.82 -7.07 -0.56
C LEU A 76 -9.94 -7.78 0.47
N ARG A 77 -9.07 -8.67 0.01
CA ARG A 77 -8.09 -9.35 0.86
C ARG A 77 -6.71 -9.28 0.23
N VAL A 78 -5.71 -8.87 1.02
CA VAL A 78 -4.33 -8.88 0.55
C VAL A 78 -3.68 -10.21 0.89
N SER A 79 -3.04 -10.82 -0.10
CA SER A 79 -2.25 -12.04 0.04
C SER A 79 -0.89 -11.84 -0.62
N ASP A 80 0.13 -11.59 0.20
CA ASP A 80 1.49 -11.23 -0.23
C ASP A 80 1.50 -10.05 -1.22
N ARG A 81 1.83 -10.27 -2.49
CA ARG A 81 1.85 -9.26 -3.56
C ARG A 81 0.56 -9.19 -4.39
N ARG A 82 -0.52 -9.78 -3.90
CA ARG A 82 -1.79 -9.89 -4.63
C ARG A 82 -2.94 -9.30 -3.83
N LEU A 83 -3.79 -8.55 -4.51
CA LEU A 83 -5.12 -8.19 -4.06
C LEU A 83 -6.11 -9.23 -4.56
N LEU A 84 -6.75 -9.94 -3.63
CA LEU A 84 -7.85 -10.85 -3.91
C LEU A 84 -9.15 -10.07 -3.78
N ILE A 85 -9.82 -9.85 -4.91
CA ILE A 85 -11.13 -9.20 -4.97
C ILE A 85 -12.16 -10.32 -5.00
N THR A 86 -12.83 -10.57 -3.90
CA THR A 86 -13.81 -11.66 -3.76
C THR A 86 -15.21 -11.18 -4.11
N ASN A 87 -16.05 -12.11 -4.57
CA ASN A 87 -17.46 -11.89 -4.89
C ASN A 87 -17.69 -10.83 -5.98
N THR A 88 -16.79 -10.80 -6.96
CA THR A 88 -16.83 -9.90 -8.11
C THR A 88 -16.78 -10.71 -9.40
N ASN A 89 -16.60 -10.06 -10.55
CA ASN A 89 -16.28 -10.73 -11.81
C ASN A 89 -15.48 -9.76 -12.72
N LEU A 90 -14.95 -10.24 -13.84
CA LEU A 90 -14.18 -9.41 -14.77
C LEU A 90 -15.01 -8.26 -15.40
N MET A 91 -16.33 -8.42 -15.51
CA MET A 91 -17.21 -7.37 -16.04
C MET A 91 -17.37 -6.23 -15.03
N ASP A 92 -17.55 -6.52 -13.74
CA ASP A 92 -17.60 -5.54 -12.65
C ASP A 92 -16.30 -4.73 -12.60
N LEU A 93 -15.15 -5.40 -12.72
CA LEU A 93 -13.84 -4.75 -12.84
C LEU A 93 -13.78 -3.80 -14.04
N LYS A 94 -14.22 -4.24 -15.21
CA LYS A 94 -14.24 -3.43 -16.43
C LYS A 94 -15.24 -2.26 -16.36
N ALA A 95 -16.36 -2.46 -15.67
CA ALA A 95 -17.45 -1.48 -15.57
C ALA A 95 -17.10 -0.28 -14.68
N GLY A 96 -16.14 -0.42 -13.76
CA GLY A 96 -15.70 0.70 -12.92
C GLY A 96 -14.96 0.30 -11.66
N LEU A 97 -15.08 -0.94 -11.20
CA LEU A 97 -14.43 -1.37 -9.96
C LEU A 97 -12.89 -1.27 -10.06
N ALA A 98 -12.29 -1.56 -11.21
CA ALA A 98 -10.84 -1.41 -11.38
C ALA A 98 -10.39 0.05 -11.22
N HIS A 99 -11.18 1.01 -11.72
CA HIS A 99 -10.89 2.43 -11.60
C HIS A 99 -11.04 2.91 -10.15
N LEU A 100 -12.13 2.50 -9.48
CA LEU A 100 -12.37 2.80 -8.07
C LEU A 100 -11.23 2.28 -7.18
N LEU A 101 -10.78 1.04 -7.40
CA LEU A 101 -9.65 0.48 -6.67
C LEU A 101 -8.35 1.25 -6.93
N GLY A 102 -8.14 1.74 -8.15
CA GLY A 102 -7.00 2.61 -8.46
C GLY A 102 -7.01 3.91 -7.65
N ILE A 103 -8.18 4.55 -7.53
CA ILE A 103 -8.35 5.77 -6.71
C ILE A 103 -8.07 5.47 -5.24
N ILE A 104 -8.67 4.40 -4.70
CA ILE A 104 -8.47 3.98 -3.30
C ILE A 104 -6.99 3.70 -3.02
N LEU A 105 -6.29 3.00 -3.90
CA LEU A 105 -4.87 2.70 -3.71
C LEU A 105 -4.01 3.96 -3.73
N ASN A 106 -4.30 4.90 -4.63
CA ASN A 106 -3.57 6.17 -4.69
C ASN A 106 -3.76 7.01 -3.42
N GLU A 107 -4.98 7.05 -2.88
CA GLU A 107 -5.26 7.71 -1.60
C GLU A 107 -4.54 7.01 -0.45
N VAL A 108 -4.58 5.68 -0.39
CA VAL A 108 -3.88 4.90 0.65
C VAL A 108 -2.38 5.16 0.63
N THR A 109 -1.74 5.12 -0.54
CA THR A 109 -0.31 5.46 -0.66
C THR A 109 -0.05 6.88 -0.20
N THR A 110 -0.89 7.84 -0.60
CA THR A 110 -0.74 9.25 -0.23
C THR A 110 -0.83 9.44 1.28
N GLN A 111 -1.81 8.80 1.94
CA GLN A 111 -1.96 8.85 3.39
C GLN A 111 -0.79 8.17 4.11
N ALA A 112 -0.36 6.99 3.64
CA ALA A 112 0.78 6.29 4.23
C ALA A 112 2.07 7.13 4.13
N ALA A 113 2.29 7.81 3.00
CA ALA A 113 3.43 8.69 2.79
C ALA A 113 3.38 9.91 3.71
N LEU A 114 2.20 10.54 3.85
CA LEU A 114 2.02 11.69 4.75
C LEU A 114 2.36 11.33 6.20
N GLU A 115 1.77 10.25 6.72
CA GLU A 115 2.03 9.82 8.09
C GLU A 115 3.49 9.41 8.33
N ARG A 116 4.18 8.91 7.30
CA ARG A 116 5.62 8.59 7.38
C ARG A 116 6.43 9.86 7.53
N THR A 117 6.12 10.89 6.74
CA THR A 117 6.79 12.19 6.80
C THR A 117 6.56 12.86 8.15
N GLU A 118 5.30 12.89 8.63
CA GLU A 118 4.96 13.47 9.94
C GLU A 118 5.74 12.78 11.08
N ARG A 119 5.83 11.45 11.08
CA ARG A 119 6.62 10.72 12.08
C ARG A 119 8.12 10.99 11.96
N ALA A 120 8.64 11.17 10.75
CA ALA A 120 10.05 11.48 10.55
C ALA A 120 10.39 12.89 11.07
N GLU A 121 9.51 13.87 10.82
CA GLU A 121 9.65 15.24 11.32
C GLU A 121 9.59 15.30 12.85
N GLU A 122 8.68 14.54 13.48
CA GLU A 122 8.59 14.45 14.94
C GLU A 122 9.88 13.86 15.56
N LEU A 123 10.42 12.80 14.97
CA LEU A 123 11.66 12.18 15.43
C LEU A 123 12.87 13.11 15.27
N ASP A 124 12.95 13.85 14.16
CA ASP A 124 14.01 14.83 13.92
C ASP A 124 13.96 15.97 14.94
N ALA A 125 12.76 16.49 15.22
CA ALA A 125 12.55 17.52 16.23
C ALA A 125 12.97 17.06 17.64
N LEU A 126 12.65 15.82 18.02
CA LEU A 126 13.10 15.23 19.29
C LEU A 126 14.62 15.05 19.33
N GLY A 127 15.24 14.66 18.21
CA GLY A 127 16.69 14.54 18.08
C GLY A 127 17.40 15.87 18.35
N LEU A 128 16.94 16.96 17.74
CA LEU A 128 17.50 18.30 17.94
C LEU A 128 17.43 18.76 19.39
N ILE A 129 16.33 18.48 20.10
CA ILE A 129 16.18 18.83 21.52
C ILE A 129 17.20 18.08 22.38
N GLU A 130 17.39 16.78 22.13
CA GLU A 130 18.35 15.98 22.90
C GLU A 130 19.80 16.37 22.59
N GLU A 131 20.12 16.69 21.34
CA GLU A 131 21.44 17.22 20.97
C GLU A 131 21.78 18.52 21.70
N GLN A 132 20.84 19.47 21.77
CA GLN A 132 21.00 20.72 22.52
C GLN A 132 21.20 20.47 24.02
N ARG A 133 20.45 19.52 24.59
CA ARG A 133 20.60 19.12 25.99
C ARG A 133 21.99 18.54 26.26
N LEU A 134 22.45 17.62 25.41
CA LEU A 134 23.78 17.00 25.52
C LEU A 134 24.90 18.03 25.35
N GLU A 135 24.76 18.98 24.43
CA GLU A 135 25.72 20.08 24.27
C GLU A 135 25.80 20.94 25.54
N SER A 136 24.65 21.29 26.11
CA SER A 136 24.58 22.07 27.37
C SER A 136 25.27 21.34 28.52
N VAL A 137 25.05 20.02 28.65
CA VAL A 137 25.72 19.18 29.65
C VAL A 137 27.24 19.12 29.41
N ARG A 138 27.69 18.97 28.16
CA ARG A 138 29.13 18.97 27.82
C ARG A 138 29.80 20.30 28.18
N ARG A 139 29.14 21.43 27.90
CA ARG A 139 29.66 22.76 28.28
C ARG A 139 29.79 22.89 29.79
N ALA A 140 28.76 22.54 30.55
CA ALA A 140 28.80 22.59 32.01
C ALA A 140 29.91 21.69 32.60
N ALA A 141 30.11 20.49 32.05
CA ALA A 141 31.18 19.60 32.48
C ALA A 141 32.58 20.16 32.17
N ALA A 142 32.76 20.83 31.03
CA ALA A 142 34.03 21.44 30.64
C ALA A 142 34.44 22.63 31.54
N GLU A 143 33.50 23.25 32.24
CA GLU A 143 33.79 24.34 33.19
C GLU A 143 34.32 23.83 34.54
N ILE A 144 34.15 22.55 34.86
CA ILE A 144 34.58 21.95 36.13
C ILE A 144 36.08 21.64 36.09
N HIS A 145 36.85 22.29 36.97
CA HIS A 145 38.27 22.05 37.17
C HIS A 145 38.53 21.55 38.60
N PHE A 146 39.31 20.49 38.73
CA PHE A 146 39.74 19.97 40.04
C PHE A 146 41.18 20.44 40.30
N HIS A 147 41.39 21.18 41.40
CA HIS A 147 42.69 21.67 41.87
C HIS A 147 43.25 20.80 42.99
#